data_AF-A0A1Z9BD62-F1
#
_entry.id   AF-A0A1Z9BD62-F1
#
_cell.length_a   1.000
_cell.length_b   1.000
_cell.length_c   1.000
_cell.angle_alpha   90.00
_cell.angle_beta   90.00
_cell.angle_gamma   90.00
#
_symmetry.space_group_name_H-M   'P 1'
#
loop_
_entity.id
_entity.type
_entity.pdbx_description
1 polymer ?
#
loop_
_entity_poly.entity_id
_entity_poly.type
_entity_poly.pdbx_seq_one_letter_code
_entity_poly.pdbx_strand_id
1 'polypeptide(L)'
;MSPEPTSTVPHPEGHGRSKRSRFGFAEGLLVLIFLVSAIGVAVTDVSPAWGHKFWLAIVPLLALSSIHRRAQRPRAPGQSWLRIFGSEIFHWAGLLAVLQLAFMLYNTNRINAPELGIFSLLSVGLATFLAGVHFDWHFAVLGALLGLSALVVAWVEASIWFVMPVAVFAVVILLWLQRRRARNAPT
;
A
#
# COMPACT_ATOMS: atom_id res chain seq x y z
N MET A 1 75.65 4.51 -2.98
CA MET A 1 74.90 5.34 -2.02
C MET A 1 74.38 6.55 -2.79
N SER A 2 73.16 6.43 -3.32
CA SER A 2 72.39 7.47 -4.01
C SER A 2 70.91 7.23 -3.66
N PRO A 3 70.10 8.29 -3.47
CA PRO A 3 68.86 8.24 -2.69
C PRO A 3 67.64 7.73 -3.48
N GLU A 4 66.61 7.36 -2.72
CA GLU A 4 65.28 6.79 -3.06
C GLU A 4 64.64 7.21 -4.40
N PRO A 5 63.99 6.26 -5.13
CA PRO A 5 62.92 6.58 -6.05
C PRO A 5 61.60 6.76 -5.29
N THR A 6 61.13 8.00 -5.27
CA THR A 6 59.83 8.47 -4.78
C THR A 6 58.69 7.55 -5.23
N SER A 7 58.11 6.79 -4.30
CA SER A 7 56.88 6.04 -4.52
C SER A 7 55.69 7.01 -4.51
N THR A 8 55.31 7.53 -5.68
CA THR A 8 54.03 8.23 -5.83
C THR A 8 52.90 7.20 -5.90
N VAL A 9 52.42 6.80 -4.73
CA VAL A 9 51.17 6.06 -4.57
C VAL A 9 50.02 6.93 -5.07
N PRO A 10 49.20 6.51 -6.04
CA PRO A 10 47.98 7.23 -6.37
C PRO A 10 46.98 7.09 -5.22
N HIS A 11 46.62 8.23 -4.62
CA HIS A 11 45.52 8.36 -3.67
C HIS A 11 44.22 7.86 -4.34
N PRO A 12 43.43 6.96 -3.71
CA PRO A 12 42.07 6.71 -4.15
C PRO A 12 41.21 7.91 -3.72
N GLU A 13 41.09 8.88 -4.62
CA GLU A 13 40.14 9.99 -4.52
C GLU A 13 38.71 9.44 -4.42
N GLY A 14 38.05 9.81 -3.32
CA GLY A 14 36.72 9.38 -2.98
C GLY A 14 35.70 9.75 -4.06
N HIS A 15 34.98 8.73 -4.53
CA HIS A 15 33.66 8.91 -5.14
C HIS A 15 32.58 8.29 -4.25
N GLY A 16 32.45 8.87 -3.06
CA GLY A 16 31.20 8.87 -2.29
C GLY A 16 30.14 9.71 -3.01
N ARG A 17 29.74 9.30 -4.22
CA ARG A 17 28.68 9.97 -4.99
C ARG A 17 27.31 9.64 -4.38
N SER A 18 26.86 10.56 -3.53
CA SER A 18 25.45 10.93 -3.29
C SER A 18 24.42 9.79 -3.25
N LYS A 19 24.43 8.98 -2.17
CA LYS A 19 23.33 8.05 -1.87
C LYS A 19 22.09 8.73 -1.24
N ARG A 20 22.16 10.02 -0.92
CA ARG A 20 21.20 10.72 -0.03
C ARG A 20 19.91 11.22 -0.70
N SER A 21 19.86 11.44 -2.02
CA SER A 21 18.64 11.96 -2.69
C SER A 21 17.64 10.90 -3.16
N ARG A 22 18.08 9.64 -3.33
CA ARG A 22 17.21 8.55 -3.77
C ARG A 22 16.29 8.01 -2.68
N PHE A 23 16.66 8.20 -1.41
CA PHE A 23 15.88 7.72 -0.26
C PHE A 23 14.58 8.50 -0.08
N GLY A 24 14.62 9.84 -0.12
CA GLY A 24 13.42 10.67 0.07
C GLY A 24 12.36 10.51 -1.03
N PHE A 25 12.77 10.34 -2.29
CA PHE A 25 11.82 10.09 -3.39
C PHE A 25 11.16 8.71 -3.26
N ALA A 26 11.92 7.71 -2.82
CA ALA A 26 11.40 6.37 -2.62
C ALA A 26 10.36 6.32 -1.50
N GLU A 27 10.65 6.95 -0.36
CA GLU A 27 9.74 7.04 0.78
C GLU A 27 8.45 7.81 0.44
N GLY A 28 8.59 8.96 -0.24
CA GLY A 28 7.44 9.75 -0.70
C GLY A 28 6.52 8.98 -1.63
N LEU A 29 7.07 8.16 -2.54
CA LEU A 29 6.27 7.30 -3.41
C LEU A 29 5.51 6.22 -2.63
N LEU A 30 6.11 5.62 -1.59
CA LEU A 30 5.45 4.61 -0.77
C LEU A 30 4.27 5.21 0.01
N VAL A 31 4.49 6.38 0.62
CA VAL A 31 3.43 7.11 1.34
C VAL A 31 2.32 7.49 0.38
N LEU A 32 2.67 7.99 -0.82
CA LEU A 32 1.68 8.29 -1.85
C LEU A 32 0.86 7.06 -2.23
N ILE A 33 1.51 5.93 -2.52
CA ILE A 33 0.80 4.69 -2.87
C ILE A 33 -0.10 4.25 -1.73
N PHE A 34 0.39 4.27 -0.49
CA PHE A 34 -0.39 3.90 0.69
C PHE A 34 -1.66 4.75 0.82
N LEU A 35 -1.53 6.09 0.72
CA LEU A 35 -2.66 7.01 0.78
C LEU A 35 -3.64 6.79 -0.37
N VAL A 36 -3.12 6.59 -1.59
CA VAL A 36 -3.95 6.33 -2.77
C VAL A 36 -4.71 5.01 -2.62
N SER A 37 -4.08 3.95 -2.11
CA SER A 37 -4.77 2.69 -1.81
C SER A 37 -5.85 2.84 -0.74
N ALA A 38 -5.61 3.62 0.31
CA ALA A 38 -6.62 3.92 1.33
C ALA A 38 -7.82 4.68 0.73
N ILE A 39 -7.57 5.67 -0.13
CA ILE A 39 -8.62 6.38 -0.88
C ILE A 39 -9.40 5.41 -1.78
N GLY A 40 -8.72 4.45 -2.41
CA GLY A 40 -9.34 3.43 -3.26
C GLY A 40 -10.40 2.60 -2.53
N VAL A 41 -10.16 2.26 -1.27
CA VAL A 41 -11.15 1.57 -0.43
C VAL A 41 -12.36 2.45 -0.18
N ALA A 42 -12.15 3.69 0.25
CA ALA A 42 -13.25 4.64 0.50
C ALA A 42 -14.08 4.91 -0.77
N VAL A 43 -13.43 5.00 -1.94
CA VAL A 43 -14.11 5.16 -3.23
C VAL A 43 -14.91 3.91 -3.59
N THR A 44 -14.37 2.71 -3.33
CA THR A 44 -15.06 1.45 -3.61
C THR A 44 -16.30 1.27 -2.73
N ASP A 45 -16.21 1.70 -1.48
CA ASP A 45 -17.33 1.66 -0.52
C ASP A 45 -18.47 2.61 -0.93
N VAL A 46 -18.15 3.87 -1.28
CA VAL A 46 -19.15 4.85 -1.72
C VAL A 46 -19.74 4.50 -3.09
N SER A 47 -18.91 4.05 -4.02
CA SER A 47 -19.37 3.65 -5.34
C SER A 47 -18.48 2.58 -5.97
N PRO A 48 -18.92 1.31 -5.97
CA PRO A 48 -18.19 0.21 -6.59
C PRO A 48 -17.88 0.43 -8.07
N ALA A 49 -18.75 1.13 -8.81
CA ALA A 49 -18.51 1.46 -10.22
C ALA A 49 -17.30 2.40 -10.41
N TRP A 50 -17.13 3.38 -9.50
CA TRP A 50 -15.95 4.24 -9.49
C TRP A 50 -14.73 3.53 -8.93
N GLY A 51 -14.91 2.66 -7.92
CA GLY A 51 -13.88 1.78 -7.39
C GLY A 51 -13.25 0.91 -8.48
N HIS A 52 -14.05 0.30 -9.36
CA HIS A 52 -13.55 -0.50 -10.47
C HIS A 52 -12.57 0.27 -11.37
N LYS A 53 -12.98 1.47 -11.82
CA LYS A 53 -12.13 2.34 -12.65
C LYS A 53 -10.88 2.79 -11.89
N PHE A 54 -11.01 3.09 -10.60
CA PHE A 54 -9.90 3.49 -9.75
C PHE A 54 -8.84 2.38 -9.66
N TRP A 55 -9.25 1.15 -9.36
CA TRP A 55 -8.35 0.01 -9.26
C TRP A 55 -7.69 -0.33 -10.60
N LEU A 56 -8.44 -0.23 -11.70
CA LEU A 56 -7.89 -0.40 -13.06
C LEU A 56 -6.83 0.65 -13.41
N ALA A 57 -6.87 1.84 -12.83
CA ALA A 57 -5.87 2.88 -13.05
C ALA A 57 -4.64 2.72 -12.13
N ILE A 58 -4.86 2.41 -10.84
CA ILE A 58 -3.76 2.38 -9.87
C ILE A 58 -2.85 1.16 -10.05
N VAL A 59 -3.40 -0.01 -10.39
CA VAL A 59 -2.62 -1.23 -10.61
C VAL A 59 -1.54 -1.07 -11.69
N PRO A 60 -1.83 -0.55 -12.89
CA PRO A 60 -0.79 -0.30 -13.89
C PRO A 60 0.20 0.79 -13.48
N LEU A 61 -0.20 1.79 -12.68
CA LEU A 61 0.74 2.76 -12.10
C LEU A 61 1.74 2.08 -11.15
N LEU A 62 1.26 1.15 -10.31
CA LEU A 62 2.11 0.34 -9.44
C LEU A 62 3.05 -0.56 -10.26
N ALA A 63 2.53 -1.18 -11.32
CA ALA A 63 3.32 -1.97 -12.26
C ALA A 63 4.45 -1.14 -12.89
N LEU A 64 4.12 0.06 -13.38
CA LEU A 64 5.10 0.95 -14.01
C LEU A 64 6.17 1.41 -13.01
N SER A 65 5.77 1.69 -11.76
CA SER A 65 6.71 2.07 -10.71
C SER A 65 7.72 0.95 -10.40
N SER A 66 7.25 -0.31 -10.38
CA SER A 66 8.07 -1.50 -10.14
C SER A 66 9.04 -1.74 -11.29
N ILE A 67 8.55 -1.61 -12.53
CA ILE A 67 9.36 -1.70 -13.76
C ILE A 67 10.45 -0.63 -13.79
N HIS A 68 10.12 0.62 -13.46
CA HIS A 68 11.08 1.73 -13.47
C HIS A 68 12.23 1.48 -12.48
N ARG A 69 11.94 0.96 -11.28
CA ARG A 69 12.99 0.57 -10.32
C ARG A 69 13.86 -0.56 -10.83
N ARG A 70 13.27 -1.56 -11.51
CA ARG A 70 14.03 -2.66 -12.09
C ARG A 70 14.94 -2.20 -13.23
N ALA A 71 14.51 -1.22 -14.03
CA ALA A 71 15.34 -0.66 -15.10
C ALA A 71 16.61 0.04 -14.57
N GLN A 72 16.59 0.55 -13.33
CA GLN A 72 17.71 1.27 -12.72
C GLN A 72 18.79 0.37 -12.06
N ARG A 73 18.61 -0.96 -11.99
CA ARG A 73 19.61 -1.86 -11.39
C ARG A 73 20.60 -2.40 -12.44
N PRO A 74 21.92 -2.42 -12.14
CA PRO A 74 22.93 -3.04 -13.00
C PRO A 74 22.62 -4.54 -13.20
N ARG A 75 22.68 -5.02 -14.44
CA ARG A 75 22.35 -6.40 -14.80
C ARG A 75 23.56 -7.32 -14.67
N ALA A 76 23.30 -8.58 -14.29
CA ALA A 76 24.23 -9.67 -14.53
C ALA A 76 24.26 -10.01 -16.04
N PRO A 77 25.43 -10.32 -16.62
CA PRO A 77 25.54 -10.70 -18.03
C PRO A 77 24.67 -11.94 -18.35
N GLY A 78 23.91 -11.90 -19.44
CA GLY A 78 23.16 -13.08 -19.95
C GLY A 78 21.67 -13.18 -19.57
N GLN A 79 21.11 -12.24 -18.81
CA GLN A 79 19.69 -12.26 -18.46
C GLN A 79 18.80 -11.65 -19.54
N SER A 80 17.95 -12.48 -20.16
CA SER A 80 16.93 -12.08 -21.13
C SER A 80 15.95 -11.07 -20.53
N TRP A 81 15.86 -9.89 -21.14
CA TRP A 81 14.88 -8.85 -20.79
C TRP A 81 13.44 -9.37 -20.87
N LEU A 82 13.14 -10.21 -21.85
CA LEU A 82 11.78 -10.70 -22.09
C LEU A 82 11.26 -11.59 -20.96
N ARG A 83 12.10 -12.45 -20.39
CA ARG A 83 11.68 -13.39 -19.33
C ARG A 83 11.37 -12.67 -18.01
N ILE A 84 12.10 -11.60 -17.76
CA ILE A 84 11.97 -10.74 -16.58
C ILE A 84 10.71 -9.86 -16.69
N PHE A 85 10.56 -9.16 -17.81
CA PHE A 85 9.41 -8.29 -18.03
C PHE A 85 8.11 -9.10 -18.18
N GLY A 86 8.19 -10.29 -18.78
CA GLY A 86 7.06 -11.21 -18.88
C GLY A 86 6.53 -11.65 -17.52
N SER A 87 7.41 -12.01 -16.57
CA SER A 87 6.96 -12.37 -15.21
C SER A 87 6.28 -11.21 -14.48
N GLU A 88 6.78 -9.98 -14.68
CA GLU A 88 6.21 -8.79 -14.06
C GLU A 88 4.83 -8.48 -14.64
N ILE A 89 4.72 -8.45 -15.97
CA ILE A 89 3.46 -8.21 -16.67
C ILE A 89 2.43 -9.29 -16.29
N PHE A 90 2.83 -10.55 -16.22
CA PHE A 90 1.93 -11.64 -15.85
C PHE A 90 1.43 -11.52 -14.40
N HIS A 91 2.30 -11.10 -13.47
CA HIS A 91 1.93 -10.86 -12.08
C HIS A 91 0.88 -9.74 -11.95
N TRP A 92 1.12 -8.60 -12.62
CA TRP A 92 0.17 -7.47 -12.60
C TRP A 92 -1.12 -7.78 -13.39
N ALA A 93 -1.03 -8.53 -14.49
CA ALA A 93 -2.19 -9.01 -15.23
C ALA A 93 -3.03 -9.99 -14.39
N GLY A 94 -2.39 -10.86 -13.61
CA GLY A 94 -3.06 -11.74 -12.66
C GLY A 94 -3.83 -10.96 -11.59
N LEU A 95 -3.23 -9.90 -11.04
CA LEU A 95 -3.92 -9.01 -10.10
C LEU A 95 -5.16 -8.36 -10.74
N LEU A 96 -5.04 -7.82 -11.95
CA LEU A 96 -6.17 -7.23 -12.68
C LEU A 96 -7.28 -8.26 -12.93
N ALA A 97 -6.93 -9.49 -13.30
CA ALA A 97 -7.89 -10.57 -13.51
C ALA A 97 -8.64 -10.92 -12.22
N VAL A 98 -7.93 -11.01 -11.08
CA VAL A 98 -8.56 -11.26 -9.77
C VAL A 98 -9.52 -10.14 -9.38
N LEU A 99 -9.12 -8.88 -9.56
CA LEU A 99 -10.01 -7.74 -9.29
C LEU A 99 -11.24 -7.76 -10.20
N GLN A 100 -11.06 -8.04 -11.49
CA GLN A 100 -12.16 -8.12 -12.44
C GLN A 100 -13.17 -9.21 -12.05
N LEU A 101 -12.70 -10.38 -11.61
CA LEU A 101 -13.55 -11.45 -11.11
C LEU A 101 -14.30 -11.03 -9.83
N ALA A 102 -13.65 -10.30 -8.92
CA ALA A 102 -14.30 -9.78 -7.71
C ALA A 102 -15.43 -8.81 -8.04
N PHE A 103 -15.22 -7.89 -8.99
CA PHE A 103 -16.28 -6.99 -9.48
C PHE A 103 -17.42 -7.72 -10.19
N MET A 104 -17.13 -8.82 -10.90
CA MET A 104 -18.18 -9.69 -11.44
C MET A 104 -18.98 -10.35 -10.31
N LEU A 105 -18.34 -10.82 -9.25
CA LEU A 105 -19.03 -11.39 -8.08
C LEU A 105 -19.93 -10.36 -7.40
N TYR A 106 -19.47 -9.11 -7.27
CA TYR A 106 -20.30 -8.00 -6.81
C TYR A 106 -21.55 -7.81 -7.69
N ASN A 107 -21.39 -7.80 -9.02
CA ASN A 107 -22.54 -7.69 -9.93
C ASN A 107 -23.52 -8.88 -9.84
N THR A 108 -23.06 -10.05 -9.41
CA THR A 108 -23.91 -11.21 -9.13
C THR A 108 -24.53 -11.20 -7.72
N ASN A 109 -24.35 -10.10 -6.97
CA ASN A 109 -24.84 -9.90 -5.62
C ASN A 109 -24.33 -10.95 -4.61
N ARG A 110 -23.11 -11.47 -4.84
CA ARG A 110 -22.44 -12.46 -3.97
C ARG A 110 -21.51 -11.83 -2.95
N ILE A 111 -21.10 -10.58 -3.18
CA ILE A 111 -20.20 -9.80 -2.32
C ILE A 111 -20.80 -8.39 -2.22
N ASN A 112 -20.77 -7.80 -1.02
CA ASN A 112 -21.20 -6.43 -0.78
C ASN A 112 -20.09 -5.41 -1.10
N ALA A 113 -20.44 -4.13 -1.24
CA ALA A 113 -19.49 -3.07 -1.56
C ALA A 113 -18.29 -2.95 -0.58
N PRO A 114 -18.49 -3.05 0.75
CA PRO A 114 -17.38 -2.90 1.69
C PRO A 114 -16.41 -4.09 1.65
N GLU A 115 -16.96 -5.31 1.55
CA GLU A 115 -16.19 -6.55 1.40
C GLU A 115 -15.36 -6.53 0.12
N LEU A 116 -15.89 -5.98 -0.97
CA LEU A 116 -15.18 -5.80 -2.23
C LEU A 116 -14.01 -4.80 -2.08
N GLY A 117 -14.20 -3.71 -1.35
CA GLY A 117 -13.16 -2.73 -1.05
C GLY A 117 -12.00 -3.35 -0.27
N ILE A 118 -12.31 -4.09 0.80
CA ILE A 118 -11.32 -4.80 1.62
C ILE A 118 -10.59 -5.88 0.79
N PHE A 119 -11.33 -6.69 0.02
CA PHE A 119 -10.76 -7.71 -0.86
C PHE A 119 -9.81 -7.11 -1.89
N SER A 120 -10.19 -5.98 -2.49
CA SER A 120 -9.37 -5.27 -3.48
C SER A 120 -8.08 -4.74 -2.85
N LEU A 121 -8.17 -4.12 -1.67
CA LEU A 121 -7.01 -3.63 -0.92
C LEU A 121 -6.06 -4.77 -0.54
N LEU A 122 -6.61 -5.90 -0.05
CA LEU A 122 -5.82 -7.07 0.32
C LEU A 122 -5.11 -7.68 -0.89
N SER A 123 -5.81 -7.79 -2.03
CA SER A 123 -5.26 -8.31 -3.28
C SER A 123 -4.10 -7.45 -3.78
N VAL A 124 -4.28 -6.12 -3.76
CA VAL A 124 -3.24 -5.16 -4.16
C VAL A 124 -2.06 -5.18 -3.16
N GLY A 125 -2.34 -5.28 -1.86
CA GLY A 125 -1.33 -5.44 -0.83
C GLY A 125 -0.48 -6.70 -1.03
N LEU A 126 -1.11 -7.84 -1.30
CA LEU A 126 -0.42 -9.10 -1.58
C LEU A 126 0.44 -9.01 -2.85
N ALA A 127 -0.10 -8.50 -3.95
CA ALA A 127 0.66 -8.34 -5.19
C ALA A 127 1.86 -7.42 -5.01
N THR A 128 1.70 -6.32 -4.26
CA THR A 128 2.77 -5.37 -3.94
C THR A 128 3.82 -6.00 -3.00
N PHE A 129 3.38 -6.82 -2.04
CA PHE A 129 4.28 -7.57 -1.17
C PHE A 129 5.15 -8.54 -1.97
N LEU A 130 4.53 -9.34 -2.87
CA LEU A 130 5.24 -10.27 -3.73
C LEU A 130 6.24 -9.54 -4.64
N ALA A 131 5.85 -8.41 -5.22
CA ALA A 131 6.78 -7.57 -5.96
C ALA A 131 7.96 -7.14 -5.06
N GLY A 132 7.69 -6.67 -3.85
CA GLY A 132 8.75 -6.28 -2.94
C GLY A 132 9.75 -7.38 -2.58
N VAL A 133 9.27 -8.61 -2.36
CA VAL A 133 10.13 -9.76 -2.08
C VAL A 133 11.10 -10.05 -3.23
N HIS A 134 10.65 -9.88 -4.49
CA HIS A 134 11.46 -10.17 -5.67
C HIS A 134 12.35 -9.00 -6.12
N PHE A 135 11.96 -7.75 -5.80
CA PHE A 135 12.63 -6.56 -6.34
C PHE A 135 13.24 -5.67 -5.24
N ASP A 136 12.41 -5.13 -4.34
CA ASP A 136 12.81 -4.09 -3.39
C ASP A 136 12.02 -4.21 -2.09
N TRP A 137 12.74 -4.37 -0.98
CA TRP A 137 12.16 -4.60 0.34
C TRP A 137 11.15 -3.52 0.77
N HIS A 138 11.28 -2.29 0.26
CA HIS A 138 10.33 -1.20 0.51
C HIS A 138 8.90 -1.53 0.05
N PHE A 139 8.76 -2.16 -1.12
CA PHE A 139 7.46 -2.61 -1.60
C PHE A 139 6.92 -3.78 -0.76
N ALA A 140 7.80 -4.57 -0.14
CA ALA A 140 7.38 -5.64 0.77
C ALA A 140 6.78 -5.04 2.05
N VAL A 141 7.44 -4.03 2.63
CA VAL A 141 6.89 -3.30 3.79
C VAL A 141 5.57 -2.64 3.43
N LEU A 142 5.47 -1.99 2.26
CA LEU A 142 4.24 -1.37 1.81
C LEU A 142 3.10 -2.39 1.62
N GLY A 143 3.37 -3.52 0.96
CA GLY A 143 2.37 -4.57 0.78
C GLY A 143 1.91 -5.17 2.10
N ALA A 144 2.83 -5.37 3.05
CA ALA A 144 2.50 -5.81 4.41
C ALA A 144 1.65 -4.78 5.15
N LEU A 145 2.00 -3.49 5.04
CA LEU A 145 1.23 -2.41 5.64
C LEU A 145 -0.19 -2.34 5.07
N LEU A 146 -0.34 -2.46 3.74
CA LEU A 146 -1.64 -2.49 3.07
C LEU A 146 -2.48 -3.70 3.53
N GLY A 147 -1.88 -4.88 3.65
CA GLY A 147 -2.56 -6.08 4.16
C GLY A 147 -2.99 -5.91 5.62
N LEU A 148 -2.14 -5.32 6.46
CA LEU A 148 -2.46 -5.02 7.85
C LEU A 148 -3.58 -3.97 7.94
N SER A 149 -3.55 -2.94 7.10
CA SER A 149 -4.62 -1.95 7.01
C SER A 149 -5.95 -2.59 6.59
N ALA A 150 -5.95 -3.53 5.63
CA ALA A 150 -7.16 -4.27 5.26
C ALA A 150 -7.72 -5.06 6.45
N LEU A 151 -6.86 -5.68 7.26
CA LEU A 151 -7.28 -6.38 8.47
C LEU A 151 -7.89 -5.42 9.52
N VAL A 152 -7.26 -4.27 9.74
CA VAL A 152 -7.76 -3.25 10.67
C VAL A 152 -9.11 -2.71 10.20
N VAL A 153 -9.27 -2.40 8.91
CA VAL A 153 -10.53 -1.93 8.33
C VAL A 153 -11.62 -2.98 8.49
N ALA A 154 -11.35 -4.24 8.16
CA ALA A 154 -12.30 -5.34 8.33
C ALA A 154 -12.74 -5.50 9.79
N TRP A 155 -11.81 -5.36 10.74
CA TRP A 155 -12.10 -5.48 12.16
C TRP A 155 -12.93 -4.31 12.70
N VAL A 156 -12.62 -3.08 12.24
CA VAL A 156 -13.40 -1.88 12.56
C VAL A 156 -14.82 -2.00 12.03
N GLU A 157 -14.98 -2.46 10.79
CA GLU A 157 -16.30 -2.63 10.17
C GLU A 157 -17.15 -3.69 10.87
N ALA A 158 -16.55 -4.82 11.24
CA ALA A 158 -17.22 -5.83 12.06
C ALA A 158 -17.58 -5.29 13.46
N SER A 159 -16.77 -4.39 14.01
CA SER A 159 -16.97 -3.81 15.34
C SER A 159 -17.96 -2.65 15.37
N ILE A 160 -18.22 -1.97 14.25
CA ILE A 160 -19.17 -0.84 14.16
C ILE A 160 -20.54 -1.22 14.70
N TRP A 161 -21.00 -2.44 14.41
CA TRP A 161 -22.26 -2.97 14.92
C TRP A 161 -22.34 -3.06 16.45
N PHE A 162 -21.22 -3.26 17.14
CA PHE A 162 -21.14 -3.30 18.60
C PHE A 162 -20.81 -1.93 19.21
N VAL A 163 -19.95 -1.14 18.57
CA VAL A 163 -19.51 0.17 19.07
C VAL A 163 -20.64 1.20 19.00
N MET A 164 -21.46 1.19 17.95
CA MET A 164 -22.57 2.14 17.78
C MET A 164 -23.59 2.11 18.93
N PRO A 165 -24.18 0.96 19.31
CA PRO A 165 -25.13 0.93 20.42
C PRO A 165 -24.47 1.29 21.75
N VAL A 166 -23.23 0.84 22.02
CA VAL A 166 -22.50 1.19 23.24
C VAL A 166 -22.24 2.70 23.34
N ALA A 167 -21.85 3.33 22.24
CA ALA A 167 -21.66 4.79 22.18
C ALA A 167 -22.97 5.54 22.42
N VAL A 168 -24.07 5.10 21.80
CA VAL A 168 -25.41 5.68 22.03
C VAL A 168 -25.81 5.52 23.50
N PHE A 169 -25.65 4.33 24.09
CA PHE A 169 -25.94 4.08 25.50
C PHE A 169 -25.10 4.98 26.43
N ALA A 170 -23.80 5.12 26.16
CA ALA A 170 -22.91 5.98 26.93
C ALA A 170 -23.37 7.46 26.88
N VAL A 171 -23.73 7.95 25.69
CA VAL A 171 -24.25 9.32 25.51
C VAL A 171 -25.58 9.48 26.26
N VAL A 172 -26.50 8.52 26.16
CA VAL A 172 -27.79 8.56 26.87
C VAL A 172 -27.59 8.59 28.39
N ILE A 173 -26.68 7.77 28.93
CA ILE A 173 -26.35 7.72 30.35
C ILE A 173 -25.72 9.05 30.80
N LEU A 174 -24.77 9.59 30.03
CA LEU A 174 -24.15 10.88 30.32
C LEU A 174 -25.17 12.02 30.35
N LEU A 175 -26.06 12.09 29.36
CA LEU A 175 -27.12 13.09 29.30
C LEU A 175 -28.11 12.92 30.46
N TRP A 176 -28.44 11.68 30.84
CA TRP A 176 -29.31 11.41 31.98
C TRP A 176 -28.66 11.81 33.31
N LEU A 177 -27.38 11.53 33.50
CA LEU A 177 -26.60 11.93 34.68
C LEU A 177 -26.47 13.45 34.76
N GLN A 178 -26.22 14.13 33.64
CA GLN A 178 -26.21 15.60 33.59
C GLN A 178 -27.58 16.19 33.94
N ARG A 179 -28.67 15.64 33.41
CA ARG A 179 -30.04 16.05 33.76
C ARG A 179 -30.39 15.78 35.22
N ARG A 180 -29.86 14.71 35.82
CA ARG A 180 -30.02 14.43 37.26
C ARG A 180 -29.23 15.40 38.12
N ARG A 181 -27.98 15.70 37.76
CA ARG A 181 -27.15 16.67 38.49
C ARG A 181 -27.74 18.08 38.42
N ALA A 182 -28.27 18.49 37.26
CA ALA A 182 -28.94 19.79 37.11
C ALA A 182 -30.24 19.92 37.93
N ARG A 183 -30.97 18.81 38.17
CA ARG A 183 -32.16 18.80 39.03
C ARG A 183 -31.87 18.78 40.53
N ASN A 184 -30.69 18.31 40.92
CA ASN A 184 -30.30 18.14 42.32
C ASN A 184 -29.39 19.27 42.83
N ALA A 185 -29.19 20.34 42.04
CA ALA A 185 -28.47 21.52 42.50
C ALA A 185 -29.35 22.31 43.48
N PRO A 186 -28.96 22.45 44.77
CA PRO A 186 -29.72 23.25 45.72
C PRO A 186 -29.67 24.73 45.30
N THR A 187 -30.85 25.34 45.15
CA THR A 187 -31.04 26.79 45.02
C THR A 187 -30.72 27.51 46.32
#